data_AF-A0A4Y2QD39-F1
#
_entry.id   AF-A0A4Y2QD39-F1
#
_cell.length_a   1.000
_cell.length_b   1.000
_cell.length_c   1.000
_cell.angle_alpha   90.00
_cell.angle_beta   90.00
_cell.angle_gamma   90.00
#
_symmetry.space_group_name_H-M   'P 1'
#
loop_
_entity.id
_entity.type
_entity.pdbx_description
1 polymer ?
#
loop_
_entity_poly.entity_id
_entity_poly.type
_entity_poly.pdbx_seq_one_letter_code
_entity_poly.pdbx_strand_id
1 'polypeptide(L)'
;MPQAIGVWGLGSCGISNLQSSNKQFWNILCQIKETVDKSPFHVAVFCGSSKPDTVNDFLYDFVDELTSLKDGSLDIAHEMSIKGFVCDAPARAFLKCVKNHNGYFGCEKCCQKGKWDNNRMSFPDSNAPKRKDSDFDSFSHDNDSGHILKKSPLLKVDIGLVTQFPLDYMHMVCLGDMRKLLISWCRGPLNVRLCSRDIDILSNRLVSYSRNIPDELPRKPRSLREIDRWKATEFIMFLLYLGPLVLKKVLPSHRYNHFLILHVAIRILCNEVTIRDNLSFSKELLLKFV
;
A
#
# COMPACT_ATOMS: atom_id res chain seq x y z
N MET A 1 -14.11 3.61 -26.46
CA MET A 1 -12.99 3.97 -25.57
C MET A 1 -13.07 3.03 -24.37
N PRO A 2 -12.01 2.30 -24.02
CA PRO A 2 -12.05 1.35 -22.91
C PRO A 2 -12.30 2.10 -21.60
N GLN A 3 -13.39 1.78 -20.92
CA GLN A 3 -13.69 2.30 -19.59
C GLN A 3 -12.82 1.57 -18.57
N ALA A 4 -11.96 2.32 -17.91
CA ALA A 4 -11.05 1.86 -16.89
C ALA A 4 -11.73 1.94 -15.52
N ILE A 5 -12.08 0.78 -14.96
CA ILE A 5 -12.55 0.71 -13.57
C ILE A 5 -11.36 0.41 -12.66
N GLY A 6 -11.08 1.34 -11.75
CA GLY A 6 -10.24 1.10 -10.57
C GLY A 6 -11.14 0.66 -9.43
N VAL A 7 -10.96 -0.56 -8.93
CA VAL A 7 -11.67 -1.03 -7.75
C VAL A 7 -10.90 -0.54 -6.53
N TRP A 8 -11.52 0.34 -5.76
CA TRP A 8 -10.98 0.90 -4.53
C TRP A 8 -11.68 0.29 -3.33
N GLY A 9 -10.89 -0.02 -2.31
CA GLY A 9 -11.43 -0.37 -1.01
C GLY A 9 -11.69 -1.86 -0.88
N LEU A 10 -10.79 -2.49 -0.16
CA LEU A 10 -11.16 -3.43 0.88
C LEU A 10 -10.35 -3.02 2.09
N GLY A 11 -11.07 -2.55 3.08
CA GLY A 11 -10.54 -2.11 4.35
C GLY A 11 -11.76 -1.93 5.21
N SER A 12 -11.74 -2.54 6.39
CA SER A 12 -12.71 -2.36 7.46
C SER A 12 -12.82 -0.88 7.79
N CYS A 13 -13.66 -0.15 7.06
CA CYS A 13 -14.04 1.19 7.46
C CYS A 13 -15.08 1.00 8.55
N GLY A 14 -14.61 0.90 9.80
CA GLY A 14 -15.46 1.15 10.95
C GLY A 14 -15.96 2.57 10.82
N ILE A 15 -17.13 2.74 10.21
CA ILE A 15 -17.86 4.01 10.24
C ILE A 15 -18.04 4.32 11.73
N SER A 16 -17.42 5.41 12.18
CA SER A 16 -17.34 5.83 13.58
C SER A 16 -18.68 6.19 14.22
N ASN A 17 -19.80 5.97 13.53
CA ASN A 17 -21.15 6.32 13.96
C ASN A 17 -22.00 5.12 14.43
N LEU A 18 -21.44 3.90 14.49
CA LEU A 18 -22.09 2.75 15.13
C LEU A 18 -21.39 2.42 16.45
N GLN A 19 -21.54 3.29 17.45
CA GLN A 19 -20.89 3.19 18.76
C GLN A 19 -21.34 1.99 19.63
N SER A 20 -22.11 1.03 19.13
CA SER A 20 -22.56 -0.12 19.95
C SER A 20 -22.76 -1.45 19.21
N SER A 21 -22.29 -1.62 17.97
CA SER A 21 -22.45 -2.90 17.25
C SER A 21 -21.11 -3.44 16.76
N ASN A 22 -20.84 -4.73 17.00
CA ASN A 22 -19.69 -5.47 16.43
C ASN A 22 -19.79 -5.67 14.90
N LYS A 23 -20.63 -4.88 14.21
CA LYS A 23 -20.82 -4.99 12.76
C LYS A 23 -19.63 -4.37 12.03
N GLN A 24 -19.16 -5.09 11.03
CA GLN A 24 -18.10 -4.70 10.12
C GLN A 24 -18.70 -4.56 8.72
N PHE A 25 -18.28 -3.51 8.01
CA PHE A 25 -18.62 -3.31 6.61
C PHE A 25 -17.42 -3.58 5.74
N TRP A 26 -17.65 -4.39 4.71
CA TRP A 26 -16.69 -4.68 3.66
C TRP A 26 -17.28 -4.17 2.35
N ASN A 27 -16.77 -3.03 1.91
CA ASN A 27 -17.26 -2.35 0.71
C ASN A 27 -16.38 -2.70 -0.48
N ILE A 28 -16.98 -2.79 -1.65
CA ILE A 28 -16.31 -2.74 -2.95
C ILE A 28 -16.68 -1.39 -3.55
N LEU A 29 -15.70 -0.49 -3.69
CA LEU A 29 -15.90 0.78 -4.40
C LEU A 29 -15.27 0.68 -5.78
N CYS A 30 -15.86 1.37 -6.75
CA CYS A 30 -15.32 1.50 -8.09
C CYS A 30 -15.15 2.97 -8.45
N GLN A 31 -14.15 3.24 -9.29
CA GLN A 31 -13.88 4.54 -9.86
C GLN A 31 -13.67 4.36 -11.36
N ILE A 32 -14.42 5.07 -12.18
CA ILE A 32 -14.23 5.10 -13.63
C ILE A 32 -13.25 6.24 -13.94
N LYS A 33 -12.20 6.00 -14.74
CA LYS A 33 -11.18 7.03 -15.01
C LYS A 33 -11.59 8.02 -16.10
N GLU A 34 -12.39 7.57 -17.05
CA GLU A 34 -12.80 8.29 -18.25
C GLU A 34 -13.98 9.23 -18.00
N THR A 35 -14.60 9.17 -16.82
CA THR A 35 -15.70 10.05 -16.43
C THR A 35 -15.18 11.39 -15.91
N VAL A 36 -16.01 12.43 -16.09
CA VAL A 36 -15.74 13.78 -15.57
C VAL A 36 -15.68 13.75 -14.04
N ASP A 37 -16.64 13.06 -13.41
CA ASP A 37 -16.58 12.76 -12.00
C ASP A 37 -15.69 11.54 -11.77
N LYS A 38 -14.67 11.72 -10.93
CA LYS A 38 -13.71 10.68 -10.53
C LYS A 38 -13.96 10.24 -9.09
N SER A 39 -15.11 10.57 -8.50
CA SER A 39 -15.47 10.10 -7.17
C SER A 39 -15.65 8.57 -7.19
N PRO A 40 -15.09 7.84 -6.22
CA PRO A 40 -15.42 6.42 -6.05
C PRO A 40 -16.89 6.26 -5.65
N PHE A 41 -17.57 5.27 -6.22
CA PHE A 41 -18.95 4.91 -5.89
C PHE A 41 -19.03 3.46 -5.37
N HIS A 42 -20.07 3.15 -4.61
CA HIS A 42 -20.30 1.81 -4.09
C HIS A 42 -20.81 0.87 -5.18
N VAL A 43 -20.20 -0.31 -5.29
CA VAL A 43 -20.68 -1.41 -6.13
C VAL A 43 -21.30 -2.51 -5.28
N ALA A 44 -20.61 -2.91 -4.21
CA ALA A 44 -21.14 -3.90 -3.27
C ALA A 44 -20.81 -3.52 -1.83
N VAL A 45 -21.66 -3.94 -0.90
CA VAL A 45 -21.46 -3.76 0.54
C VAL A 45 -21.85 -5.04 1.25
N PHE A 46 -20.88 -5.69 1.86
CA PHE A 46 -21.12 -6.76 2.82
C PHE A 46 -21.20 -6.19 4.22
N CYS A 47 -22.20 -6.62 4.99
CA CYS A 47 -22.40 -6.26 6.39
C CYS A 47 -22.51 -7.54 7.22
N GLY A 48 -21.61 -7.72 8.19
CA GLY A 48 -21.60 -8.89 9.07
C GLY A 48 -20.96 -8.57 10.42
N SER A 49 -21.11 -9.45 11.40
CA SER A 49 -20.39 -9.35 12.68
C SER A 49 -18.91 -9.72 12.58
N SER A 50 -18.51 -10.30 11.45
CA SER A 50 -17.15 -10.73 11.12
C SER A 50 -16.85 -10.48 9.65
N LYS A 51 -15.60 -10.74 9.26
CA LYS A 51 -15.21 -10.86 7.85
C LYS A 51 -16.08 -11.91 7.14
N PRO A 52 -16.37 -11.75 5.82
CA PRO A 52 -17.04 -12.78 5.05
C PRO A 52 -16.37 -14.15 5.20
N ASP A 53 -17.18 -15.20 5.37
CA ASP A 53 -16.69 -16.56 5.60
C ASP A 53 -15.91 -17.09 4.40
N THR A 54 -16.39 -16.80 3.19
CA THR A 54 -15.71 -17.16 1.96
C THR A 54 -15.54 -15.95 1.03
N VAL A 55 -14.45 -15.99 0.25
CA VAL A 55 -14.22 -15.01 -0.82
C VAL A 55 -15.26 -15.15 -1.94
N ASN A 56 -15.82 -16.35 -2.12
CA ASN A 56 -16.83 -16.62 -3.14
C ASN A 56 -18.09 -15.85 -2.80
N ASP A 57 -18.60 -15.97 -1.57
CA ASP A 57 -19.81 -15.27 -1.14
C ASP A 57 -19.63 -13.75 -1.19
N PHE A 58 -18.41 -13.28 -0.88
CA PHE A 58 -18.10 -11.85 -0.93
C PHE A 58 -18.04 -11.27 -2.35
N LEU A 59 -17.58 -12.06 -3.33
CA LEU A 59 -17.34 -11.61 -4.70
C LEU A 59 -18.37 -12.13 -5.70
N TYR A 60 -19.36 -12.93 -5.28
CA TYR A 60 -20.26 -13.62 -6.19
C TYR A 60 -20.98 -12.64 -7.12
N ASP A 61 -21.75 -11.71 -6.54
CA ASP A 61 -22.50 -10.70 -7.30
C ASP A 61 -21.57 -9.84 -8.17
N PHE A 62 -20.43 -9.43 -7.61
CA PHE A 62 -19.43 -8.63 -8.33
C PHE A 62 -18.87 -9.35 -9.56
N VAL A 63 -18.53 -10.64 -9.43
CA VAL A 63 -17.97 -11.44 -10.53
C VAL A 63 -19.04 -11.75 -11.57
N ASP A 64 -20.27 -12.03 -11.16
CA ASP A 64 -21.39 -12.32 -12.05
C ASP A 64 -21.76 -11.10 -12.92
N GLU A 65 -21.91 -9.93 -12.30
CA GLU A 65 -22.16 -8.67 -13.00
C GLU A 65 -20.99 -8.31 -13.92
N LEU A 66 -19.76 -8.45 -13.44
CA LEU A 66 -18.58 -8.13 -14.24
C LEU A 66 -18.43 -9.05 -15.46
N THR A 67 -18.81 -10.32 -15.35
CA THR A 67 -18.84 -11.26 -16.46
C THR A 67 -19.86 -10.80 -17.49
N SER A 68 -21.09 -10.51 -17.04
CA SER A 68 -22.17 -10.00 -17.90
C SER A 68 -21.77 -8.70 -18.62
N LEU A 69 -21.09 -7.78 -17.94
CA LEU A 69 -20.59 -6.54 -18.53
C LEU A 69 -19.51 -6.83 -19.58
N LYS A 70 -18.55 -7.72 -19.31
CA LYS A 70 -17.51 -8.06 -20.29
C LYS A 70 -18.07 -8.73 -21.54
N ASP A 71 -19.13 -9.52 -21.40
CA ASP A 71 -19.78 -10.23 -22.51
C ASP A 71 -20.68 -9.31 -23.36
N GLY A 72 -20.79 -8.02 -23.02
CA GLY A 72 -21.55 -7.05 -23.81
C GLY A 72 -23.06 -7.12 -23.59
N SER A 73 -23.52 -7.59 -22.41
CA SER A 73 -24.95 -7.72 -22.08
C SER A 73 -25.74 -6.41 -22.01
N LEU A 74 -25.08 -5.25 -22.08
CA LEU A 74 -25.74 -3.96 -22.16
C LEU A 74 -26.09 -3.63 -23.61
N ASP A 75 -27.26 -3.03 -23.82
CA ASP A 75 -27.74 -2.50 -25.12
C ASP A 75 -26.87 -1.34 -25.69
N ILE A 76 -25.77 -1.02 -25.04
CA ILE A 76 -24.83 0.04 -25.41
C ILE A 76 -23.49 -0.62 -25.73
N ALA A 77 -22.91 -0.31 -26.88
CA ALA A 77 -21.58 -0.78 -27.22
C ALA A 77 -20.56 -0.22 -26.21
N HIS A 78 -19.92 -1.10 -25.47
CA HIS A 78 -18.95 -0.73 -24.44
C HIS A 78 -17.76 -1.69 -24.43
N GLU A 79 -16.62 -1.19 -23.96
CA GLU A 79 -15.42 -1.97 -23.72
C GLU A 79 -14.96 -1.64 -22.31
N MET A 80 -14.82 -2.67 -21.48
CA MET A 80 -14.52 -2.51 -20.06
C MET A 80 -13.18 -3.18 -19.73
N SER A 81 -12.32 -2.45 -19.02
CA SER A 81 -11.03 -2.97 -18.56
C SER A 81 -10.79 -2.57 -17.11
N ILE A 82 -10.51 -3.55 -16.25
CA ILE A 82 -10.13 -3.25 -14.86
C ILE A 82 -8.65 -2.84 -14.85
N LYS A 83 -8.33 -1.69 -14.24
CA LYS A 83 -6.93 -1.24 -14.13
C LYS A 83 -6.23 -1.81 -12.91
N GLY A 84 -6.97 -2.09 -11.84
CA GLY A 84 -6.44 -2.76 -10.68
C GLY A 84 -7.31 -2.64 -9.44
N PHE A 85 -6.91 -3.39 -8.43
CA PHE A 85 -7.52 -3.48 -7.11
C PHE A 85 -6.61 -2.80 -6.08
N VAL A 86 -7.06 -1.67 -5.53
CA VAL A 86 -6.31 -0.94 -4.50
C VAL A 86 -6.88 -1.27 -3.13
N CYS A 87 -6.16 -2.10 -2.38
CA CYS A 87 -6.51 -2.49 -1.02
C CYS A 87 -5.28 -2.82 -0.18
N ASP A 88 -5.47 -2.90 1.13
CA ASP A 88 -4.40 -3.20 2.09
C ASP A 88 -3.91 -4.66 1.99
N ALA A 89 -2.81 -4.99 2.68
CA ALA A 89 -2.21 -6.33 2.58
C ALA A 89 -3.15 -7.47 3.02
N PRO A 90 -3.89 -7.36 4.14
CA PRO A 90 -4.88 -8.37 4.53
C PRO A 90 -5.98 -8.58 3.47
N ALA A 91 -6.51 -7.51 2.89
CA ALA A 91 -7.53 -7.58 1.87
C ALA A 91 -7.03 -8.20 0.56
N ARG A 92 -5.83 -7.82 0.09
CA ARG A 92 -5.21 -8.46 -1.08
C ARG A 92 -5.02 -9.95 -0.86
N ALA A 93 -4.52 -10.35 0.30
CA ALA A 93 -4.36 -11.76 0.64
C ALA A 93 -5.70 -12.52 0.62
N PHE A 94 -6.77 -11.89 1.11
CA PHE A 94 -8.12 -12.46 1.08
C PHE A 94 -8.66 -12.62 -0.35
N LEU A 95 -8.64 -11.56 -1.15
CA LEU A 95 -9.15 -11.59 -2.53
C LEU A 95 -8.40 -12.58 -3.41
N LYS A 96 -7.08 -12.63 -3.26
CA LYS A 96 -6.22 -13.48 -4.06
C LYS A 96 -6.14 -14.92 -3.55
N CYS A 97 -6.74 -15.21 -2.39
CA CYS A 97 -6.62 -16.50 -1.71
C CYS A 97 -5.16 -16.93 -1.47
N VAL A 98 -4.30 -16.01 -1.02
CA VAL A 98 -2.88 -16.27 -0.77
C VAL A 98 -2.53 -16.18 0.71
N LYS A 99 -1.38 -16.75 1.09
CA LYS A 99 -0.77 -16.55 2.41
C LYS A 99 -0.61 -15.06 2.71
N ASN A 100 -0.89 -14.70 3.94
CA ASN A 100 -0.74 -13.33 4.42
C ASN A 100 0.75 -12.90 4.42
N HIS A 101 1.00 -11.60 4.38
CA HIS A 101 2.34 -10.99 4.26
C HIS A 101 3.34 -11.42 5.35
N ASN A 102 2.85 -11.91 6.50
CA ASN A 102 3.67 -12.40 7.61
C ASN A 102 4.07 -13.89 7.50
N GLY A 103 3.61 -14.61 6.47
CA GLY A 103 3.95 -16.02 6.26
C GLY A 103 5.31 -16.22 5.57
N TYR A 104 5.92 -17.40 5.73
CA TYR A 104 7.20 -17.75 5.09
C TYR A 104 7.17 -17.65 3.57
N PHE A 105 6.01 -17.83 2.95
CA PHE A 105 5.82 -17.58 1.52
C PHE A 105 4.73 -16.52 1.35
N GLY A 106 4.85 -15.41 2.09
CA GLY A 106 3.84 -14.35 2.12
C GLY A 106 4.06 -13.24 1.08
N CYS A 107 5.22 -13.17 0.42
CA CYS A 107 5.48 -12.12 -0.55
C CYS A 107 4.62 -12.29 -1.81
N GLU A 108 3.85 -11.26 -2.13
CA GLU A 108 2.92 -11.26 -3.26
C GLU A 108 3.58 -10.97 -4.62
N LYS A 109 4.87 -10.57 -4.63
CA LYS A 109 5.58 -10.16 -5.84
C LYS A 109 6.77 -11.05 -6.22
N CYS A 110 7.30 -11.84 -5.28
CA CYS A 110 8.40 -12.78 -5.57
C CYS A 110 8.20 -14.12 -4.85
N CYS A 111 8.88 -15.14 -5.37
CA CYS A 111 8.74 -16.53 -4.93
C CYS A 111 9.67 -16.91 -3.77
N GLN A 112 10.40 -15.95 -3.18
CA GLN A 112 11.37 -16.25 -2.13
C GLN A 112 10.71 -16.75 -0.85
N LYS A 113 11.42 -17.63 -0.14
CA LYS A 113 11.10 -17.98 1.25
C LYS A 113 11.58 -16.86 2.17
N GLY A 114 10.66 -16.28 2.92
CA GLY A 114 10.94 -15.32 3.97
C GLY A 114 11.79 -15.91 5.09
N LYS A 115 12.56 -15.04 5.75
CA LYS A 115 13.37 -15.37 6.93
C LYS A 115 12.73 -14.73 8.16
N TRP A 116 12.54 -15.55 9.19
CA TRP A 116 12.13 -15.05 10.50
C TRP A 116 13.37 -14.55 11.23
N ASP A 117 13.43 -13.24 11.49
CA ASP A 117 14.51 -12.60 12.22
C ASP A 117 13.94 -11.57 13.20
N ASN A 118 14.43 -11.53 14.44
CA ASN A 118 14.03 -10.55 15.46
C ASN A 118 12.51 -10.35 15.61
N ASN A 119 11.75 -11.47 15.69
CA ASN A 119 10.28 -11.48 15.75
C ASN A 119 9.59 -10.84 14.55
N ARG A 120 10.22 -10.87 13.37
CA ARG A 120 9.68 -10.30 12.14
C ARG A 120 9.94 -11.23 10.95
N MET A 121 8.97 -11.28 10.05
CA MET A 121 9.18 -11.89 8.73
C MET A 121 9.87 -10.88 7.81
N SER A 122 10.94 -11.31 7.14
CA SER A 122 11.71 -10.51 6.19
C SER A 122 11.93 -11.25 4.88
N PHE A 123 12.08 -10.51 3.78
CA PHE A 123 12.29 -11.04 2.43
C PHE A 123 13.53 -10.37 1.83
N PRO A 124 14.75 -10.81 2.21
CA PRO A 124 15.98 -10.08 1.94
C PRO A 124 16.54 -10.29 0.52
N ASP A 125 16.10 -11.31 -0.21
CA ASP A 125 16.63 -11.58 -1.54
C ASP A 125 16.07 -10.58 -2.57
N SER A 126 16.95 -9.74 -3.10
CA SER A 126 16.62 -8.73 -4.11
C SER A 126 16.54 -9.28 -5.53
N ASN A 127 17.08 -10.48 -5.78
CA ASN A 127 17.13 -11.13 -7.09
C ASN A 127 16.19 -12.33 -7.19
N ALA A 128 15.29 -12.49 -6.23
CA ALA A 128 14.32 -13.56 -6.20
C ALA A 128 13.45 -13.60 -7.48
N PRO A 129 13.08 -14.80 -7.97
CA PRO A 129 12.15 -14.94 -9.07
C PRO A 129 10.83 -14.20 -8.80
N LYS A 130 10.34 -13.47 -9.80
CA LYS A 130 9.08 -12.72 -9.70
C LYS A 130 7.89 -13.66 -9.93
N ARG A 131 6.81 -13.41 -9.20
CA ARG A 131 5.52 -14.07 -9.45
C ARG A 131 4.90 -13.57 -10.74
N LYS A 132 4.16 -14.43 -11.41
CA LYS A 132 3.43 -14.16 -12.66
C LYS A 132 1.95 -14.46 -12.47
N ASP A 133 1.10 -13.86 -13.29
CA ASP A 133 -0.33 -14.15 -13.25
C ASP A 133 -0.61 -15.63 -13.57
N SER A 134 0.16 -16.22 -14.49
CA SER A 134 0.08 -17.64 -14.87
C SER A 134 0.32 -18.63 -13.71
N ASP A 135 0.98 -18.18 -12.64
CA ASP A 135 1.24 -19.03 -11.47
C ASP A 135 -0.09 -19.40 -10.78
N PHE A 136 -1.11 -18.56 -10.91
CA PHE A 136 -2.44 -18.74 -10.31
C PHE A 136 -3.36 -19.69 -11.11
N ASP A 137 -3.06 -19.92 -12.39
CA ASP A 137 -3.85 -20.80 -13.26
C ASP A 137 -3.57 -22.28 -12.99
N SER A 138 -2.27 -22.59 -12.88
CA SER A 138 -1.77 -23.97 -12.82
C SER A 138 -2.15 -24.70 -11.53
N PHE A 139 -2.51 -23.98 -10.46
CA PHE A 139 -2.78 -24.51 -9.11
C PHE A 139 -1.81 -25.65 -8.71
N SER A 140 -0.55 -25.54 -9.16
CA SER A 140 0.43 -26.58 -8.96
C SER A 140 0.92 -26.48 -7.51
N HIS A 141 0.27 -27.23 -6.63
CA HIS A 141 0.64 -27.34 -5.22
C HIS A 141 2.12 -27.72 -5.03
N ASP A 142 2.73 -28.37 -6.02
CA ASP A 142 4.12 -28.83 -5.98
C ASP A 142 5.17 -27.73 -6.27
N ASN A 143 4.81 -26.61 -6.93
CA ASN A 143 5.77 -25.58 -7.35
C ASN A 143 5.68 -24.25 -6.58
N ASP A 144 4.57 -23.97 -5.88
CA ASP A 144 4.34 -22.64 -5.30
C ASP A 144 4.68 -22.50 -3.80
N SER A 145 5.32 -23.52 -3.20
CA SER A 145 5.66 -23.51 -1.76
C SER A 145 4.47 -23.19 -0.82
N GLY A 146 3.25 -23.43 -1.34
CA GLY A 146 1.96 -23.11 -0.73
C GLY A 146 1.67 -21.61 -0.55
N HIS A 147 2.15 -20.69 -1.39
CA HIS A 147 1.73 -19.29 -1.33
C HIS A 147 0.24 -19.13 -1.66
N ILE A 148 -0.21 -19.77 -2.73
CA ILE A 148 -1.61 -19.85 -3.16
C ILE A 148 -2.31 -20.93 -2.32
N LEU A 149 -3.42 -20.55 -1.69
CA LEU A 149 -4.19 -21.43 -0.81
C LEU A 149 -5.38 -22.05 -1.55
N LYS A 150 -6.06 -21.25 -2.38
CA LYS A 150 -7.27 -21.62 -3.13
C LYS A 150 -7.34 -20.82 -4.44
N LYS A 151 -8.12 -21.28 -5.42
CA LYS A 151 -8.40 -20.47 -6.61
C LYS A 151 -9.29 -19.28 -6.24
N SER A 152 -8.94 -18.09 -6.70
CA SER A 152 -9.74 -16.88 -6.50
C SER A 152 -10.90 -16.83 -7.53
N PRO A 153 -12.10 -16.37 -7.14
CA PRO A 153 -13.19 -16.08 -8.07
C PRO A 153 -12.81 -15.12 -9.20
N LEU A 154 -11.87 -14.21 -8.93
CA LEU A 154 -11.42 -13.19 -9.87
C LEU A 154 -10.74 -13.78 -11.11
N LEU A 155 -10.28 -15.04 -11.05
CA LEU A 155 -9.75 -15.74 -12.22
C LEU A 155 -10.82 -16.02 -13.27
N LYS A 156 -12.10 -16.11 -12.89
CA LYS A 156 -13.21 -16.32 -13.85
C LYS A 156 -13.43 -15.15 -14.81
N VAL A 157 -12.97 -13.97 -14.41
CA VAL A 157 -13.12 -12.70 -15.14
C VAL A 157 -11.76 -12.18 -15.58
N ASP A 158 -10.79 -13.09 -15.81
CA ASP A 158 -9.46 -12.81 -16.37
C ASP A 158 -8.70 -11.67 -15.65
N ILE A 159 -8.73 -11.68 -14.32
CA ILE A 159 -7.99 -10.71 -13.51
C ILE A 159 -6.61 -11.25 -13.15
N GLY A 160 -5.57 -10.49 -13.52
CA GLY A 160 -4.18 -10.71 -13.15
C GLY A 160 -3.94 -10.45 -11.65
N LEU A 161 -3.85 -11.53 -10.86
CA LEU A 161 -3.67 -11.46 -9.41
C LEU A 161 -2.30 -10.94 -8.96
N VAL A 162 -1.34 -10.80 -9.88
CA VAL A 162 -0.06 -10.12 -9.66
C VAL A 162 -0.06 -8.73 -10.29
N THR A 163 -0.41 -8.61 -11.57
CA THR A 163 -0.26 -7.36 -12.34
C THR A 163 -1.31 -6.30 -11.98
N GLN A 164 -2.56 -6.71 -11.72
CA GLN A 164 -3.66 -5.80 -11.38
C GLN A 164 -3.82 -5.57 -9.86
N PHE A 165 -2.93 -6.10 -9.04
CA PHE A 165 -2.89 -5.85 -7.59
C PHE A 165 -1.65 -5.03 -7.22
N PRO A 166 -1.70 -3.69 -7.32
CA PRO A 166 -0.59 -2.84 -6.90
C PRO A 166 -0.36 -2.94 -5.38
N LEU A 167 0.91 -2.79 -4.98
CA LEU A 167 1.24 -2.59 -3.58
C LEU A 167 0.98 -1.12 -3.23
N ASP A 168 0.34 -0.89 -2.09
CA ASP A 168 0.04 0.45 -1.65
C ASP A 168 1.27 1.14 -1.01
N TYR A 169 1.69 2.25 -1.62
CA TYR A 169 2.77 3.11 -1.16
C TYR A 169 2.51 3.65 0.26
N MET A 170 1.26 3.97 0.59
CA MET A 170 0.92 4.54 1.89
C MET A 170 1.24 3.57 3.03
N HIS A 171 0.84 2.30 2.90
CA HIS A 171 1.14 1.28 3.91
C HIS A 171 2.60 0.81 3.89
N MET A 172 3.20 0.63 2.71
CA MET A 172 4.56 0.08 2.60
C MET A 172 5.64 1.09 2.97
N VAL A 173 5.56 2.29 2.41
CA VAL A 173 6.63 3.30 2.52
C VAL A 173 6.33 4.27 3.66
N CYS A 174 5.13 4.85 3.71
CA CYS A 174 4.84 5.89 4.70
C CYS A 174 4.63 5.32 6.11
N LEU A 175 3.65 4.43 6.25
CA LEU A 175 3.34 3.77 7.53
C LEU A 175 4.29 2.62 7.86
N GLY A 176 4.98 2.08 6.86
CA GLY A 176 6.02 1.07 7.00
C GLY A 176 7.38 1.70 7.25
N ASP A 177 8.13 2.00 6.18
CA ASP A 177 9.55 2.37 6.29
C ASP A 177 9.80 3.73 6.95
N MET A 178 9.10 4.78 6.53
CA MET A 178 9.28 6.13 7.08
C MET A 178 8.91 6.18 8.56
N ARG A 179 7.79 5.55 8.94
CA ARG A 179 7.39 5.42 10.35
C ARG A 179 8.44 4.64 11.15
N LYS A 180 8.94 3.51 10.63
CA LYS A 180 9.99 2.72 11.29
C LYS A 180 11.28 3.52 11.49
N LEU A 181 11.73 4.27 10.48
CA LEU A 181 12.94 5.11 10.56
C LEU A 181 12.80 6.15 11.68
N LEU A 182 11.70 6.92 11.68
CA LEU A 182 11.49 7.96 12.68
C LEU A 182 11.33 7.40 14.10
N ILE A 183 10.59 6.29 14.26
CA ILE A 183 10.46 5.63 15.57
C ILE A 183 11.83 5.14 16.05
N SER A 184 12.66 4.60 15.15
CA SER A 184 14.01 4.14 15.49
C SER A 184 14.89 5.29 15.97
N TRP A 185 14.81 6.46 15.32
CA TRP A 185 15.55 7.64 15.77
C TRP A 185 14.99 8.24 17.05
N CYS A 186 13.68 8.16 17.32
CA CYS A 186 13.09 8.74 18.53
C CYS A 186 13.21 7.83 19.76
N ARG A 187 13.02 6.52 19.59
CA ARG A 187 12.82 5.56 20.68
C ARG A 187 13.51 4.21 20.46
N GLY A 188 14.26 4.05 19.37
CA GLY A 188 14.97 2.81 19.05
C GLY A 188 16.19 2.55 19.96
N PRO A 189 17.01 1.56 19.59
CA PRO A 189 18.25 1.24 20.28
C PRO A 189 19.21 2.43 20.39
N LEU A 190 20.02 2.49 21.45
CA LEU A 190 20.90 3.62 21.76
C LEU A 190 21.88 3.98 20.64
N ASN A 191 22.34 3.00 19.87
CA ASN A 191 23.25 3.23 18.75
C ASN A 191 22.59 4.02 17.61
N VAL A 192 21.26 3.96 17.44
CA VAL A 192 20.53 4.69 16.38
C VAL A 192 19.71 5.87 16.88
N ARG A 193 19.35 5.87 18.16
CA ARG A 193 18.47 6.85 18.80
C ARG A 193 19.14 8.22 18.93
N LEU A 194 18.36 9.27 18.69
CA LEU A 194 18.74 10.66 18.90
C LEU A 194 18.60 11.06 20.36
N CYS A 195 19.41 12.01 20.80
CA CYS A 195 19.26 12.57 22.13
C CYS A 195 18.00 13.43 22.23
N SER A 196 17.50 13.67 23.44
CA SER A 196 16.28 14.46 23.65
C SER A 196 16.38 15.84 23.01
N ARG A 197 17.54 16.50 23.12
CA ARG A 197 17.80 17.83 22.56
C ARG A 197 17.61 17.85 21.05
N ASP A 198 18.13 16.84 20.34
CA ASP A 198 17.98 16.74 18.88
C ASP A 198 16.51 16.51 18.50
N ILE A 199 15.79 15.67 19.24
CA ILE A 199 14.35 15.46 19.02
C ILE A 199 13.57 16.77 19.23
N ASP A 200 13.94 17.57 20.22
CA ASP A 200 13.31 18.87 20.49
C ASP A 200 13.63 19.89 19.38
N ILE A 201 14.87 19.91 18.87
CA ILE A 201 15.25 20.73 17.71
C ILE A 201 14.40 20.36 16.48
N LEU A 202 14.29 19.05 16.16
CA LEU A 202 13.50 18.59 15.01
C LEU A 202 12.01 18.92 15.18
N SER A 203 11.48 18.72 16.39
CA SER A 203 10.08 19.02 16.70
C SER A 203 9.76 20.50 16.57
N ASN A 204 10.63 21.36 17.09
CA ASN A 204 10.47 22.81 16.99
C ASN A 204 10.57 23.30 15.54
N ARG A 205 11.46 22.72 14.71
CA ARG A 205 11.50 23.00 13.27
C ARG A 205 10.21 22.61 12.56
N LEU A 206 9.67 21.42 12.83
CA LEU A 206 8.41 20.98 12.23
C LEU A 206 7.26 21.92 12.59
N VAL A 207 7.14 22.28 13.87
CA VAL A 207 6.10 23.20 14.33
C VAL A 207 6.29 24.60 13.76
N SER A 208 7.52 25.11 13.65
CA SER A 208 7.75 26.44 13.06
C SER A 208 7.38 26.49 11.57
N TYR A 209 7.67 25.42 10.82
CA TYR A 209 7.31 25.31 9.41
C TYR A 209 5.81 25.14 9.17
N SER A 210 5.03 24.77 10.19
CA SER A 210 3.57 24.58 10.06
C SER A 210 2.83 25.80 9.51
N ARG A 211 3.35 27.01 9.76
CA ARG A 211 2.78 28.28 9.28
C ARG A 211 3.01 28.51 7.78
N ASN A 212 3.97 27.81 7.19
CA ASN A 212 4.34 27.93 5.78
C ASN A 212 3.77 26.78 4.93
N ILE A 213 2.94 25.92 5.53
CA ILE A 213 2.29 24.82 4.83
C ILE A 213 0.98 25.31 4.22
N PRO A 214 0.77 25.16 2.90
CA PRO A 214 -0.48 25.51 2.23
C PRO A 214 -1.68 24.77 2.82
N ASP A 215 -2.84 25.40 2.84
CA ASP A 215 -4.06 24.83 3.44
C ASP A 215 -4.65 23.68 2.59
N GLU A 216 -4.23 23.53 1.33
CA GLU A 216 -4.56 22.38 0.47
C GLU A 216 -3.95 21.08 0.99
N LEU A 217 -2.91 21.16 1.83
CA LEU A 217 -2.36 19.98 2.48
C LEU A 217 -3.19 19.62 3.71
N PRO A 218 -3.70 18.37 3.80
CA PRO A 218 -4.76 18.01 4.74
C PRO A 218 -4.35 18.05 6.22
N ARG A 219 -3.04 18.05 6.53
CA ARG A 219 -2.53 18.12 7.91
C ARG A 219 -1.24 18.94 7.98
N LYS A 220 -1.18 19.80 9.00
CA LYS A 220 0.02 20.57 9.35
C LYS A 220 1.03 19.70 10.12
N PRO A 221 2.34 19.95 9.97
CA PRO A 221 3.39 19.17 10.63
C PRO A 221 3.29 19.37 12.14
N ARG A 222 3.42 18.26 12.88
CA ARG A 222 3.39 18.23 14.34
C ARG A 222 4.75 17.86 14.91
N SER A 223 4.86 17.95 16.24
CA SER A 223 6.03 17.50 16.97
C SER A 223 6.30 16.01 16.76
N LEU A 224 7.58 15.60 16.74
CA LEU A 224 7.97 14.19 16.75
C LEU A 224 7.59 13.51 18.07
N ARG A 225 7.33 14.27 19.14
CA ARG A 225 6.82 13.73 20.40
C ARG A 225 5.44 13.08 20.24
N GLU A 226 4.68 13.50 19.25
CA GLU A 226 3.33 12.99 18.94
C GLU A 226 3.32 11.94 17.82
N ILE A 227 4.48 11.38 17.45
CA ILE A 227 4.62 10.49 16.29
C ILE A 227 3.65 9.30 16.26
N ASP A 228 3.22 8.80 17.43
CA ASP A 228 2.24 7.70 17.52
C ASP A 228 0.84 8.10 17.02
N ARG A 229 0.53 9.40 17.07
CA ARG A 229 -0.73 9.99 16.60
C ARG A 229 -0.63 10.46 15.15
N TRP A 230 0.53 10.37 14.52
CA TRP A 230 0.69 10.75 13.13
C TRP A 230 -0.08 9.79 12.23
N LYS A 231 -0.71 10.37 11.21
CA LYS A 231 -1.40 9.65 10.14
C LYS A 231 -0.50 9.62 8.90
N ALA A 232 -0.85 8.79 7.93
CA ALA A 232 -0.06 8.59 6.73
C ALA A 232 0.31 9.91 6.02
N THR A 233 -0.62 10.86 5.94
CA THR A 233 -0.41 12.20 5.34
C THR A 233 0.79 12.96 5.92
N GLU A 234 1.06 12.81 7.22
CA GLU A 234 2.19 13.49 7.87
C GLU A 234 3.51 12.79 7.54
N PHE A 235 3.51 11.47 7.46
CA PHE A 235 4.68 10.71 6.99
C PHE A 235 4.98 11.00 5.52
N ILE A 236 3.95 11.16 4.67
CA ILE A 236 4.09 11.58 3.27
C ILE A 236 4.75 12.97 3.22
N MET A 237 4.22 13.94 3.95
CA MET A 237 4.76 15.30 3.97
C MET A 237 6.21 15.33 4.48
N PHE A 238 6.51 14.57 5.52
CA PHE A 238 7.86 14.44 6.05
C PHE A 238 8.80 13.83 5.00
N LEU A 239 8.42 12.70 4.40
CA LEU A 239 9.25 12.00 3.44
C LEU A 239 9.49 12.82 2.18
N LEU A 240 8.45 13.42 1.59
CA LEU A 240 8.52 14.04 0.28
C LEU A 240 8.97 15.51 0.29
N TYR A 241 8.88 16.20 1.43
CA TYR A 241 9.10 17.65 1.48
C TYR A 241 9.98 18.08 2.66
N LEU A 242 9.54 17.85 3.90
CA LEU A 242 10.16 18.49 5.06
C LEU A 242 11.42 17.79 5.57
N GLY A 243 11.50 16.47 5.42
CA GLY A 243 12.57 15.63 5.97
C GLY A 243 13.99 16.09 5.62
N PRO A 244 14.30 16.37 4.33
CA PRO A 244 15.63 16.87 3.95
C PRO A 244 16.01 18.17 4.67
N LEU A 245 15.06 19.08 4.89
CA LEU A 245 15.31 20.34 5.58
C LEU A 245 15.44 20.15 7.09
N VAL A 246 14.49 19.42 7.67
CA VAL A 246 14.37 19.22 9.12
C VAL A 246 15.55 18.42 9.67
N LEU A 247 15.96 17.36 8.99
CA LEU A 247 17.02 16.45 9.44
C LEU A 247 18.44 16.98 9.23
N LYS A 248 18.62 17.99 8.36
CA LYS A 248 19.92 18.54 8.02
C LYS A 248 20.61 19.13 9.26
N LYS A 249 21.90 18.78 9.43
CA LYS A 249 22.75 19.15 10.58
C LYS A 249 22.28 18.59 11.95
N VAL A 250 21.30 17.69 11.97
CA VAL A 250 20.87 17.00 13.21
C VAL A 250 21.19 15.51 13.11
N LEU A 251 20.85 14.86 12.00
CA LEU A 251 21.28 13.48 11.77
C LEU A 251 22.78 13.42 11.40
N PRO A 252 23.51 12.39 11.88
CA PRO A 252 24.84 12.07 11.35
C PRO A 252 24.81 11.89 9.83
N SER A 253 25.87 12.34 9.15
CA SER A 253 25.92 12.39 7.67
C SER A 253 25.55 11.09 6.98
N HIS A 254 26.00 9.94 7.51
CA HIS A 254 25.67 8.62 6.93
C HIS A 254 24.16 8.31 6.99
N ARG A 255 23.47 8.64 8.09
CA ARG A 255 22.02 8.41 8.24
C ARG A 255 21.20 9.40 7.43
N TYR A 256 21.67 10.65 7.39
CA TYR A 256 21.05 11.68 6.56
C TYR A 256 21.11 11.29 5.08
N ASN A 257 22.28 10.83 4.60
CA ASN A 257 22.43 10.34 3.24
C ASN A 257 21.57 9.10 2.96
N HIS A 258 21.49 8.16 3.91
CA HIS A 258 20.61 7.00 3.81
C HIS A 258 19.12 7.40 3.68
N PHE A 259 18.67 8.36 4.49
CA PHE A 259 17.32 8.95 4.33
C PHE A 259 17.14 9.64 2.97
N LEU A 260 18.15 10.37 2.48
CA LEU A 260 18.06 11.05 1.19
C LEU A 260 17.90 10.08 0.02
N ILE A 261 18.51 8.88 0.09
CA ILE A 261 18.31 7.83 -0.91
C ILE A 261 16.82 7.46 -1.00
N LEU A 262 16.16 7.21 0.13
CA LEU A 262 14.72 6.93 0.17
C LEU A 262 13.90 8.13 -0.32
N HIS A 263 14.21 9.34 0.16
CA HIS A 263 13.53 10.58 -0.25
C HIS A 263 13.54 10.73 -1.77
N VAL A 264 14.71 10.64 -2.40
CA VAL A 264 14.87 10.82 -3.85
C VAL A 264 14.16 9.71 -4.63
N ALA A 265 14.33 8.45 -4.23
CA ALA A 265 13.68 7.32 -4.88
C ALA A 265 12.15 7.49 -4.89
N ILE A 266 11.56 7.76 -3.73
CA ILE A 266 10.11 7.91 -3.61
C ILE A 266 9.63 9.18 -4.30
N ARG A 267 10.40 10.27 -4.28
CA ARG A 267 10.06 11.51 -5.00
C ARG A 267 9.98 11.27 -6.51
N ILE A 268 10.89 10.48 -7.07
CA ILE A 268 10.86 10.09 -8.49
C ILE A 268 9.60 9.27 -8.79
N LEU A 269 9.28 8.27 -7.96
CA LEU A 269 8.13 7.39 -8.16
C LEU A 269 6.78 8.11 -8.01
N CYS A 270 6.71 9.17 -7.20
CA CYS A 270 5.48 9.94 -6.98
C CYS A 270 5.25 11.06 -8.01
N ASN A 271 6.15 11.27 -8.98
CA ASN A 271 6.02 12.34 -9.97
C ASN A 271 5.99 11.77 -11.39
N GLU A 272 4.89 12.03 -12.09
CA GLU A 272 4.59 11.49 -13.43
C GLU A 272 5.56 11.91 -14.53
N VAL A 273 6.31 13.00 -14.33
CA VAL A 273 7.32 13.47 -15.28
C VAL A 273 8.64 12.76 -14.99
N THR A 274 9.11 12.83 -13.75
CA THR A 274 10.42 12.29 -13.39
C THR A 274 10.48 10.76 -13.48
N ILE A 275 9.36 10.07 -13.25
CA ILE A 275 9.32 8.60 -13.31
C ILE A 275 9.66 8.06 -14.70
N ARG A 276 9.31 8.78 -15.77
CA ARG A 276 9.48 8.29 -17.16
C ARG A 276 10.93 8.01 -17.49
N ASP A 277 11.82 8.91 -17.08
CA ASP A 277 13.25 8.83 -17.41
C ASP A 277 14.08 8.21 -16.29
N ASN A 278 13.56 8.19 -15.05
CA ASN A 278 14.36 7.83 -13.86
C ASN A 278 13.86 6.58 -13.13
N LEU A 279 12.99 5.75 -13.74
CA LEU A 279 12.48 4.54 -13.09
C LEU A 279 13.60 3.55 -12.74
N SER A 280 14.55 3.33 -13.65
CA SER A 280 15.72 2.46 -13.42
C SER A 280 16.58 2.99 -12.28
N PHE A 281 16.87 4.29 -12.29
CA PHE A 281 17.63 4.95 -11.24
C PHE A 281 16.93 4.85 -9.87
N SER A 282 15.62 5.07 -9.82
CA SER A 282 14.86 4.90 -8.57
C SER A 282 14.92 3.48 -8.05
N LYS A 283 14.93 2.47 -8.92
CA LYS A 283 15.08 1.07 -8.51
C LYS A 283 16.45 0.83 -7.86
N GLU A 284 17.52 1.35 -8.44
CA GLU A 284 18.87 1.26 -7.88
C GLU A 284 18.98 1.94 -6.52
N LEU A 285 18.36 3.11 -6.36
CA LEU A 285 18.29 3.80 -5.07
C LEU A 285 17.58 2.97 -4.01
N LEU A 286 16.45 2.33 -4.34
CA LEU A 286 15.74 1.46 -3.39
C LEU A 286 16.56 0.22 -3.03
N LEU A 287 17.28 -0.38 -3.98
CA LEU A 287 18.19 -1.48 -3.70
C LEU A 287 19.36 -1.08 -2.81
N LYS A 288 19.84 0.17 -2.92
CA LYS A 288 20.89 0.72 -2.06
C LYS A 288 20.39 1.14 -0.68
N PHE A 289 19.10 1.45 -0.56
CA PHE A 289 18.47 1.82 0.71
C PHE A 289 18.29 0.62 1.64
N VAL A 290 17.91 -0.54 1.08
CA VAL A 290 17.76 -1.80 1.83
C VAL A 290 19.12 -2.34 2.23
#